data_AF-A0A7V3NPL3-F1
#
_entry.id   AF-A0A7V3NPL3-F1
#
_cell.length_a   1.000
_cell.length_b   1.000
_cell.length_c   1.000
_cell.angle_alpha   90.00
_cell.angle_beta   90.00
_cell.angle_gamma   90.00
#
_symmetry.space_group_name_H-M   'P 1'
#
loop_
_entity.id
_entity.type
_entity.pdbx_description
1 polymer ?
#
loop_
_entity_poly.entity_id
_entity_poly.type
_entity_poly.pdbx_seq_one_letter_code
_entity_poly.pdbx_strand_id
1 'polypeptide(L)'
;MKRILILIMCLVLSMSFACKRGQKAQEETKQEVAQAENSSAQDVGSADTAQVPPAEREGRTLTPDEFFKFEFERLKLNREYQKRFIKLLDRTKSLSPEFEAEKNALIQEFTGEMGKLNKKYDIIYADLKTTYDNPSARQAFQDYQKNHPEVKKQMEDLYAELQKLTDKINSEWERLNPAQGGTGNLGGQKN
;
A
#
# COMPACT_ATOMS: atom_id res chain seq x y z
N MET A 1 10.57 -0.15 13.81
CA MET A 1 10.10 -0.93 12.64
C MET A 1 8.57 -1.05 12.59
N LYS A 2 7.82 0.06 12.66
CA LYS A 2 6.33 0.07 12.66
C LYS A 2 5.71 0.74 11.43
N ARG A 3 6.52 1.21 10.47
CA ARG A 3 6.06 2.03 9.33
C ARG A 3 5.90 1.25 8.01
N ILE A 4 6.42 0.03 7.91
CA ILE A 4 6.43 -0.73 6.65
C ILE A 4 5.11 -1.51 6.45
N LEU A 5 4.45 -1.94 7.53
CA LEU A 5 3.19 -2.70 7.42
C LEU A 5 1.98 -1.82 7.02
N ILE A 6 2.05 -0.52 7.29
CA ILE A 6 0.96 0.43 7.00
C ILE A 6 0.97 0.87 5.52
N LEU A 7 2.13 0.85 4.85
CA LEU A 7 2.24 1.28 3.45
C LEU A 7 1.59 0.31 2.46
N ILE A 8 1.50 -0.98 2.79
CA ILE A 8 0.89 -1.99 1.90
C ILE A 8 -0.64 -2.05 2.05
N MET A 9 -1.21 -1.67 3.21
CA MET A 9 -2.66 -1.47 3.37
C MET A 9 -3.14 -0.07 2.95
N CYS A 10 -2.32 0.98 3.08
CA CYS A 10 -2.78 2.36 2.84
C CYS A 10 -2.97 2.74 1.36
N LEU A 11 -2.45 1.97 0.41
CA LEU A 11 -2.68 2.23 -1.03
C LEU A 11 -4.00 1.63 -1.57
N VAL A 12 -4.77 0.92 -0.75
CA VAL A 12 -6.11 0.41 -1.14
C VAL A 12 -7.24 1.13 -0.37
N LEU A 13 -6.96 1.69 0.82
CA LEU A 13 -7.95 2.39 1.64
C LEU A 13 -8.11 3.89 1.34
N SER A 14 -7.26 4.49 0.51
CA SER A 14 -7.25 5.94 0.27
C SER A 14 -8.26 6.43 -0.78
N MET A 15 -8.97 5.53 -1.49
CA MET A 15 -10.05 5.94 -2.41
C MET A 15 -11.46 5.84 -1.84
N SER A 16 -11.68 5.21 -0.69
CA SER A 16 -13.03 5.13 -0.07
C SER A 16 -13.34 6.27 0.91
N PHE A 17 -12.39 7.18 1.21
CA PHE A 17 -12.59 8.24 2.21
C PHE A 17 -12.29 9.68 1.76
N ALA A 18 -11.95 9.93 0.49
CA ALA A 18 -11.66 11.28 0.01
C ALA A 18 -12.87 12.03 -0.59
N CYS A 19 -14.08 11.74 -0.10
CA CYS A 19 -15.27 12.56 -0.36
C CYS A 19 -16.04 12.89 0.92
N LYS A 20 -15.35 13.20 2.02
CA LYS A 20 -15.87 14.01 3.15
C LYS A 20 -14.80 14.17 4.24
N ARG A 21 -14.41 15.43 4.50
CA ARG A 21 -13.64 15.95 5.65
C ARG A 21 -12.11 15.87 5.54
N GLY A 22 -11.44 17.02 5.72
CA GLY A 22 -10.13 17.00 6.38
C GLY A 22 -9.03 18.00 6.00
N GLN A 23 -9.32 19.16 5.41
CA GLN A 23 -8.39 20.31 5.44
C GLN A 23 -8.18 20.73 6.91
N LYS A 24 -7.16 20.21 7.63
CA LYS A 24 -6.61 20.84 8.85
C LYS A 24 -5.36 20.20 9.50
N ALA A 25 -4.64 19.29 8.84
CA ALA A 25 -3.50 18.59 9.48
C ALA A 25 -2.20 18.68 8.66
N GLN A 26 -1.89 19.85 8.08
CA GLN A 26 -0.72 20.03 7.22
C GLN A 26 0.31 21.06 7.71
N GLU A 27 0.20 21.56 8.95
CA GLU A 27 1.10 22.61 9.46
C GLU A 27 2.12 22.19 10.53
N GLU A 28 2.07 20.98 11.10
CA GLU A 28 2.95 20.65 12.24
C GLU A 28 4.17 19.76 11.93
N THR A 29 4.43 19.38 10.67
CA THR A 29 5.53 18.44 10.33
C THR A 29 6.70 19.09 9.59
N LYS A 30 6.85 20.41 9.65
CA LYS A 30 7.91 21.15 8.93
C LYS A 30 9.09 21.62 9.80
N GLN A 31 9.14 21.30 11.09
CA GLN A 31 10.12 21.93 12.00
C GLN A 31 11.11 20.99 12.71
N GLU A 32 11.14 19.68 12.40
CA GLU A 32 12.00 18.73 13.13
C GLU A 32 13.06 18.00 12.26
N VAL A 33 13.34 18.47 11.04
CA VAL A 33 14.33 17.83 10.13
C VAL A 33 15.59 18.68 9.91
N ALA A 34 15.67 19.88 10.49
CA ALA A 34 16.78 20.81 10.24
C ALA A 34 17.97 20.69 11.22
N GLN A 35 18.05 19.64 12.04
CA GLN A 35 19.07 19.58 13.11
C GLN A 35 19.68 18.19 13.31
N ALA A 36 20.19 17.60 12.23
CA ALA A 36 21.07 16.42 12.31
C ALA A 36 22.21 16.43 11.27
N GLU A 37 22.59 17.61 10.76
CA GLU A 37 23.79 17.80 9.94
C GLU A 37 24.88 18.52 10.76
N ASN A 38 25.59 17.77 11.61
CA ASN A 38 27.01 18.05 11.89
C ASN A 38 27.62 16.93 12.73
N SER A 39 28.44 16.06 12.14
CA SER A 39 29.78 15.73 12.66
C SER A 39 30.47 14.60 11.90
N SER A 40 31.74 14.88 11.62
CA SER A 40 32.88 13.98 11.40
C SER A 40 32.96 13.14 10.12
N ALA A 41 33.82 13.62 9.23
CA ALA A 41 34.59 12.81 8.30
C ALA A 41 35.77 12.13 9.00
N GLN A 42 36.06 10.86 8.67
CA GLN A 42 37.41 10.42 8.27
C GLN A 42 37.43 8.97 7.71
N ASP A 43 37.83 8.92 6.45
CA ASP A 43 38.60 7.93 5.67
C ASP A 43 39.08 6.62 6.33
N VAL A 44 38.71 5.48 5.71
CA VAL A 44 39.65 4.43 5.24
C VAL A 44 38.96 3.54 4.20
N GLY A 45 39.65 3.32 3.09
CA GLY A 45 39.10 2.75 1.86
C GLY A 45 38.64 1.29 1.89
N SER A 46 37.74 1.01 0.95
CA SER A 46 37.74 -0.19 0.13
C SER A 46 36.94 0.10 -1.11
N ALA A 47 37.52 -0.21 -2.27
CA ALA A 47 36.85 -0.16 -3.55
C ALA A 47 35.75 -1.23 -3.54
N ASP A 48 34.55 -0.83 -3.15
CA ASP A 48 33.34 -1.52 -3.54
C ASP A 48 32.62 -0.58 -4.50
N THR A 49 32.27 -1.11 -5.67
CA THR A 49 31.61 -0.31 -6.70
C THR A 49 30.19 -0.12 -6.19
N ALA A 50 29.97 0.90 -5.35
CA ALA A 50 28.65 1.32 -4.95
C ALA A 50 27.89 1.58 -6.25
N GLN A 51 26.99 0.64 -6.60
CA GLN A 51 26.04 0.86 -7.66
C GLN A 51 25.33 2.16 -7.30
N VAL A 52 25.65 3.22 -8.06
CA VAL A 52 24.89 4.46 -8.04
C VAL A 52 23.43 4.02 -8.18
N PRO A 53 22.55 4.33 -7.21
CA PRO A 53 21.14 4.02 -7.35
C PRO A 53 20.70 4.59 -8.71
N PRO A 54 20.00 3.82 -9.55
CA PRO A 54 19.57 4.32 -10.84
C PRO A 54 18.90 5.68 -10.63
N ALA A 55 19.37 6.71 -11.34
CA ALA A 55 18.91 8.08 -11.16
C ALA A 55 17.39 8.09 -11.05
N GLU A 56 16.86 8.66 -9.96
CA GLU A 56 15.42 8.75 -9.74
C GLU A 56 14.81 9.52 -10.91
N ARG A 57 14.18 8.79 -11.83
CA ARG A 57 13.44 9.39 -12.95
C ARG A 57 12.33 10.26 -12.37
N GLU A 58 12.15 11.45 -12.93
CA GLU A 58 10.98 12.27 -12.66
C GLU A 58 9.70 11.52 -13.05
N GLY A 59 8.69 11.56 -12.18
CA GLY A 59 7.44 10.85 -12.39
C GLY A 59 6.69 11.37 -13.63
N ARG A 60 6.36 10.50 -14.57
CA ARG A 60 5.54 10.84 -15.75
C ARG A 60 4.05 10.69 -15.45
N THR A 61 3.23 11.41 -16.20
CA THR A 61 1.78 11.15 -16.20
C THR A 61 1.50 9.89 -17.03
N LEU A 62 0.82 8.92 -16.44
CA LEU A 62 0.39 7.69 -17.12
C LEU A 62 -0.84 7.95 -17.99
N THR A 63 -0.91 7.29 -19.14
CA THR A 63 -2.16 7.23 -19.92
C THR A 63 -3.19 6.35 -19.20
N PRO A 64 -4.50 6.50 -19.49
CA PRO A 64 -5.54 5.64 -18.90
C PRO A 64 -5.28 4.15 -19.16
N ASP A 65 -4.85 3.82 -20.38
CA ASP A 65 -4.56 2.45 -20.80
C ASP A 65 -3.42 1.81 -19.99
N GLU A 66 -2.32 2.56 -19.80
CA GLU A 66 -1.19 2.11 -18.97
C GLU A 66 -1.60 1.95 -17.52
N PHE A 67 -2.34 2.93 -16.98
CA PHE A 67 -2.81 2.92 -15.61
C PHE A 67 -3.70 1.72 -15.32
N PHE A 68 -4.77 1.51 -16.10
CA PHE A 68 -5.72 0.43 -15.81
C PHE A 68 -5.10 -0.96 -16.03
N LYS A 69 -4.23 -1.15 -17.04
CA LYS A 69 -3.53 -2.44 -17.22
C LYS A 69 -2.65 -2.78 -16.01
N PHE A 70 -1.87 -1.80 -15.54
CA PHE A 70 -1.07 -1.97 -14.33
C PHE A 70 -1.94 -2.23 -13.10
N GLU A 71 -2.97 -1.41 -12.90
CA GLU A 71 -3.83 -1.46 -11.73
C GLU A 71 -4.59 -2.79 -11.65
N PHE A 72 -5.09 -3.33 -12.75
CA PHE A 72 -5.72 -4.65 -12.78
C PHE A 72 -4.78 -5.76 -12.32
N GLU A 73 -3.55 -5.79 -12.81
CA GLU A 73 -2.57 -6.79 -12.39
C GLU A 73 -2.15 -6.60 -10.93
N ARG A 74 -1.99 -5.35 -10.49
CA ARG A 74 -1.71 -5.01 -9.09
C ARG A 74 -2.82 -5.51 -8.15
N LEU A 75 -4.09 -5.27 -8.49
CA LEU A 75 -5.23 -5.69 -7.69
C LEU A 75 -5.37 -7.23 -7.67
N LYS A 76 -5.13 -7.90 -8.81
CA LYS A 76 -5.08 -9.38 -8.85
C LYS A 76 -3.97 -9.94 -7.96
N LEU A 77 -2.78 -9.36 -8.01
CA LEU A 77 -1.67 -9.77 -7.15
C LEU A 77 -2.00 -9.55 -5.67
N ASN A 78 -2.61 -8.41 -5.33
CA ASN A 78 -3.07 -8.13 -3.97
C ASN A 78 -4.10 -9.15 -3.50
N ARG A 79 -5.05 -9.52 -4.36
CA ARG A 79 -6.06 -10.53 -4.07
C ARG A 79 -5.44 -11.89 -3.78
N GLU A 80 -4.50 -12.34 -4.59
CA GLU A 80 -3.84 -13.64 -4.37
C GLU A 80 -3.02 -13.63 -3.07
N TYR A 81 -2.32 -12.53 -2.77
CA TYR A 81 -1.67 -12.34 -1.49
C TYR A 81 -2.66 -12.43 -0.31
N GLN A 82 -3.77 -11.69 -0.36
CA GLN A 82 -4.78 -11.70 0.70
C GLN A 82 -5.38 -13.11 0.89
N LYS A 83 -5.70 -13.83 -0.20
CA LYS A 83 -6.18 -15.22 -0.13
C LYS A 83 -5.18 -16.15 0.55
N ARG A 84 -3.89 -16.00 0.25
CA ARG A 84 -2.83 -16.80 0.89
C ARG A 84 -2.61 -16.42 2.34
N PHE A 85 -2.72 -15.13 2.67
CA PHE A 85 -2.60 -14.65 4.03
C PHE A 85 -3.77 -15.15 4.90
N ILE A 86 -5.00 -15.12 4.37
CA ILE A 86 -6.17 -15.73 5.01
C ILE A 86 -5.92 -17.22 5.28
N LYS A 87 -5.41 -17.98 4.30
CA LYS A 87 -5.10 -19.41 4.53
C LYS A 87 -4.07 -19.62 5.64
N LEU A 88 -3.09 -18.73 5.74
CA LEU A 88 -2.11 -18.75 6.83
C LEU A 88 -2.80 -18.46 8.17
N LEU A 89 -3.67 -17.44 8.23
CA LEU A 89 -4.41 -17.10 9.44
C LEU A 89 -5.37 -18.22 9.87
N ASP A 90 -6.17 -18.76 8.94
CA ASP A 90 -7.15 -19.83 9.17
C ASP A 90 -6.51 -21.07 9.83
N ARG A 91 -5.27 -21.43 9.45
CA ARG A 91 -4.54 -22.57 10.05
C ARG A 91 -3.81 -22.22 11.34
N THR A 92 -3.64 -20.94 11.64
CA THR A 92 -2.87 -20.48 12.79
C THR A 92 -3.75 -20.50 14.04
N LYS A 93 -3.20 -21.05 15.12
CA LYS A 93 -3.86 -21.11 16.44
C LYS A 93 -3.41 -19.98 17.37
N SER A 94 -2.18 -19.50 17.21
CA SER A 94 -1.54 -18.47 18.02
C SER A 94 -0.45 -17.77 17.22
N LEU A 95 -0.15 -16.51 17.56
CA LEU A 95 0.92 -15.73 16.94
C LEU A 95 2.31 -16.21 17.41
N SER A 96 2.80 -17.28 16.81
CA SER A 96 4.09 -17.88 17.13
C SER A 96 5.23 -17.35 16.23
N PRO A 97 6.51 -17.60 16.60
CA PRO A 97 7.65 -17.28 15.72
C PRO A 97 7.55 -17.92 14.33
N GLU A 98 7.01 -19.13 14.24
CA GLU A 98 6.80 -19.84 12.97
C GLU A 98 5.77 -19.11 12.09
N PHE A 99 4.65 -18.67 12.67
CA PHE A 99 3.67 -17.84 11.97
C PHE A 99 4.32 -16.55 11.44
N GLU A 100 5.12 -15.88 12.27
CA GLU A 100 5.82 -14.65 11.88
C GLU A 100 6.79 -14.90 10.72
N ALA A 101 7.52 -16.01 10.74
CA ALA A 101 8.42 -16.41 9.66
C ALA A 101 7.65 -16.67 8.35
N GLU A 102 6.55 -17.41 8.39
CA GLU A 102 5.71 -17.69 7.21
C GLU A 102 5.05 -16.43 6.65
N LYS A 103 4.55 -15.55 7.52
CA LYS A 103 4.01 -14.24 7.13
C LYS A 103 5.07 -13.40 6.43
N ASN A 104 6.29 -13.34 6.99
CA ASN A 104 7.37 -12.56 6.39
C ASN A 104 7.81 -13.13 5.03
N ALA A 105 7.85 -14.46 4.88
CA ALA A 105 8.10 -15.10 3.59
C ALA A 105 7.03 -14.73 2.56
N LEU A 106 5.75 -14.73 2.96
CA LEU A 106 4.64 -14.33 2.09
C LEU A 106 4.75 -12.84 1.67
N ILE A 107 5.14 -11.96 2.60
CA ILE A 107 5.37 -10.53 2.31
C ILE A 107 6.55 -10.35 1.34
N GLN A 108 7.64 -11.08 1.53
CA GLN A 108 8.81 -11.03 0.65
C GLN A 108 8.45 -11.48 -0.77
N GLU A 109 7.70 -12.57 -0.90
CA GLU A 109 7.23 -13.04 -2.20
C GLU A 109 6.34 -12.01 -2.90
N PHE A 110 5.35 -11.46 -2.18
CA PHE A 110 4.49 -10.40 -2.71
C PHE A 110 5.28 -9.17 -3.13
N THR A 111 6.28 -8.76 -2.34
CA THR A 111 7.17 -7.63 -2.66
C THR A 111 7.98 -7.91 -3.91
N GLY A 112 8.48 -9.14 -4.09
CA GLY A 112 9.18 -9.58 -5.29
C GLY A 112 8.29 -9.53 -6.53
N GLU A 113 7.06 -10.03 -6.45
CA GLU A 113 6.09 -9.99 -7.54
C GLU A 113 5.66 -8.55 -7.89
N MET A 114 5.45 -7.69 -6.90
CA MET A 114 5.21 -6.26 -7.13
C MET A 114 6.40 -5.60 -7.83
N GLY A 115 7.64 -5.95 -7.46
CA GLY A 115 8.84 -5.47 -8.13
C GLY A 115 8.91 -5.89 -9.60
N LYS A 116 8.55 -7.15 -9.91
CA LYS A 116 8.44 -7.64 -11.30
C LYS A 116 7.36 -6.90 -12.07
N LEU A 117 6.21 -6.66 -11.43
CA LEU A 117 5.09 -5.92 -12.03
C LEU A 117 5.49 -4.48 -12.37
N ASN A 118 6.11 -3.77 -11.44
CA ASN A 118 6.60 -2.41 -11.65
C ASN A 118 7.60 -2.35 -12.83
N LYS A 119 8.51 -3.33 -12.92
CA LYS A 119 9.46 -3.44 -14.05
C LYS A 119 8.74 -3.76 -15.37
N LYS A 120 7.75 -4.65 -15.37
CA LYS A 120 6.97 -5.03 -16.55
C LYS A 120 6.27 -3.82 -17.19
N TYR A 121 5.75 -2.91 -16.37
CA TYR A 121 5.03 -1.72 -16.84
C TYR A 121 5.89 -0.45 -16.88
N ASP A 122 7.17 -0.53 -16.48
CA ASP A 122 8.05 0.63 -16.32
C ASP A 122 7.40 1.76 -15.48
N ILE A 123 6.80 1.36 -14.35
CA ILE A 123 6.12 2.24 -13.41
C ILE A 123 6.93 2.38 -12.13
N ILE A 124 7.22 3.62 -11.76
CA ILE A 124 7.77 3.99 -10.45
C ILE A 124 6.72 4.73 -9.61
N TYR A 125 6.94 4.79 -8.30
CA TYR A 125 6.03 5.50 -7.39
C TYR A 125 5.79 6.97 -7.81
N ALA A 126 6.84 7.64 -8.32
CA ALA A 126 6.73 9.00 -8.80
C ALA A 126 5.72 9.12 -9.96
N ASP A 127 5.62 8.14 -10.86
CA ASP A 127 4.65 8.17 -11.97
C ASP A 127 3.21 8.13 -11.43
N LEU A 128 2.94 7.23 -10.49
CA LEU A 128 1.63 7.13 -9.85
C LEU A 128 1.28 8.44 -9.14
N LYS A 129 2.23 8.99 -8.36
CA LYS A 129 2.04 10.26 -7.67
C LYS A 129 1.75 11.41 -8.64
N THR A 130 2.59 11.60 -9.66
CA THR A 130 2.39 12.64 -10.68
C THR A 130 1.04 12.49 -11.37
N THR A 131 0.66 11.26 -11.71
CA THR A 131 -0.62 10.95 -12.34
C THR A 131 -1.80 11.31 -11.45
N TYR A 132 -1.76 10.96 -10.16
CA TYR A 132 -2.84 11.28 -9.23
C TYR A 132 -2.93 12.76 -8.91
N ASP A 133 -1.81 13.48 -8.88
CA ASP A 133 -1.79 14.92 -8.60
C ASP A 133 -2.28 15.73 -9.82
N ASN A 134 -2.13 15.22 -11.03
CA ASN A 134 -2.54 15.87 -12.28
C ASN A 134 -4.07 15.83 -12.51
N PRO A 135 -4.78 16.98 -12.47
CA PRO A 135 -6.23 17.02 -12.69
C PRO A 135 -6.68 16.53 -14.07
N SER A 136 -5.92 16.81 -15.11
CA SER A 136 -6.24 16.39 -16.48
C SER A 136 -6.14 14.87 -16.63
N ALA A 137 -5.17 14.24 -15.95
CA ALA A 137 -5.05 12.79 -15.92
C ALA A 137 -6.25 12.15 -15.21
N ARG A 138 -6.68 12.71 -14.08
CA ARG A 138 -7.89 12.24 -13.38
C ARG A 138 -9.14 12.34 -14.25
N GLN A 139 -9.30 13.44 -14.99
CA GLN A 139 -10.41 13.58 -15.93
C GLN A 139 -10.33 12.53 -17.04
N ALA A 140 -9.16 12.31 -17.63
CA ALA A 140 -8.96 11.30 -18.66
C ALA A 140 -9.31 9.88 -18.16
N PHE A 141 -9.08 9.57 -16.88
CA PHE A 141 -9.46 8.28 -16.31
C PHE A 141 -10.97 8.13 -16.14
N GLN A 142 -11.66 9.18 -15.72
CA GLN A 142 -13.12 9.20 -15.64
C GLN A 142 -13.76 9.02 -17.03
N ASP A 143 -13.25 9.75 -18.02
CA ASP A 143 -13.72 9.65 -19.40
C ASP A 143 -13.44 8.27 -19.98
N TYR A 144 -12.26 7.69 -19.69
CA TYR A 144 -11.94 6.32 -20.06
C TYR A 144 -12.94 5.32 -19.48
N GLN A 145 -13.21 5.37 -18.17
CA GLN A 145 -14.19 4.48 -17.54
C GLN A 145 -15.63 4.68 -18.04
N LYS A 146 -15.98 5.90 -18.47
CA LYS A 146 -17.28 6.20 -19.09
C LYS A 146 -17.40 5.55 -20.47
N ASN A 147 -16.33 5.55 -21.24
CA ASN A 147 -16.26 4.96 -22.57
C ASN A 147 -16.02 3.44 -22.54
N HIS A 148 -15.47 2.93 -21.42
CA HIS A 148 -15.14 1.54 -21.16
C HIS A 148 -15.87 1.02 -19.90
N PRO A 149 -17.20 0.85 -19.94
CA PRO A 149 -17.98 0.40 -18.79
C PRO A 149 -17.53 -0.97 -18.25
N GLU A 150 -16.95 -1.83 -19.09
CA GLU A 150 -16.34 -3.10 -18.70
C GLU A 150 -15.14 -2.91 -17.76
N VAL A 151 -14.31 -1.88 -17.99
CA VAL A 151 -13.17 -1.56 -17.14
C VAL A 151 -13.67 -1.10 -15.79
N LYS A 152 -14.66 -0.21 -15.77
CA LYS A 152 -15.30 0.26 -14.53
C LYS A 152 -15.84 -0.92 -13.72
N LYS A 153 -16.62 -1.81 -14.35
CA LYS A 153 -17.20 -2.98 -13.68
C LYS A 153 -16.13 -3.91 -13.12
N GLN A 154 -15.10 -4.23 -13.90
CA GLN A 154 -14.01 -5.10 -13.43
C GLN A 154 -13.26 -4.50 -12.22
N MET A 155 -13.07 -3.18 -12.20
CA MET A 155 -12.46 -2.49 -11.07
C MET A 155 -13.35 -2.56 -9.83
N GLU A 156 -14.65 -2.26 -9.97
CA GLU A 156 -15.63 -2.35 -8.88
C GLU A 156 -15.72 -3.77 -8.31
N ASP A 157 -15.75 -4.80 -9.17
CA ASP A 157 -15.79 -6.21 -8.76
C ASP A 157 -14.52 -6.61 -7.98
N LEU A 158 -13.34 -6.19 -8.45
CA LEU A 158 -12.07 -6.46 -7.76
C LEU A 158 -11.98 -5.74 -6.42
N TYR A 159 -12.39 -4.47 -6.33
CA TYR A 159 -12.41 -3.75 -5.06
C TYR A 159 -13.38 -4.38 -4.07
N ALA A 160 -14.56 -4.80 -4.52
CA ALA A 160 -15.52 -5.49 -3.67
C ALA A 160 -14.99 -6.84 -3.17
N GLU A 161 -14.27 -7.60 -4.01
CA GLU A 161 -13.61 -8.85 -3.59
C GLU A 161 -12.51 -8.57 -2.56
N LEU A 162 -11.66 -7.58 -2.80
CA LEU A 162 -10.59 -7.19 -1.88
C LEU A 162 -11.11 -6.68 -0.54
N GLN A 163 -12.23 -5.95 -0.53
CA GLN A 163 -12.87 -5.52 0.71
C GLN A 163 -13.32 -6.73 1.55
N LYS A 164 -14.00 -7.71 0.93
CA LYS A 164 -14.42 -8.94 1.63
C LYS A 164 -13.24 -9.72 2.20
N LEU A 165 -12.14 -9.79 1.46
CA LEU A 165 -10.91 -10.44 1.92
C LEU A 165 -10.27 -9.67 3.08
N THR A 166 -10.27 -8.33 3.02
CA THR A 166 -9.78 -7.46 4.10
C THR A 166 -10.61 -7.64 5.37
N ASP A 167 -11.93 -7.67 5.25
CA ASP A 167 -12.83 -7.90 6.40
C ASP A 167 -12.56 -9.27 7.03
N LYS A 168 -12.33 -10.32 6.22
CA LYS A 168 -11.95 -11.64 6.72
C LYS A 168 -10.58 -11.62 7.42
N ILE A 169 -9.59 -10.95 6.85
CA ILE A 169 -8.27 -10.79 7.48
C ILE A 169 -8.40 -10.14 8.85
N ASN A 170 -9.19 -9.07 8.96
CA ASN A 170 -9.41 -8.37 10.23
C ASN A 170 -10.07 -9.29 11.26
N SER A 171 -11.12 -10.03 10.86
CA SER A 171 -11.80 -10.98 11.74
C SER A 171 -10.88 -12.09 12.24
N GLU A 172 -10.06 -12.67 11.36
CA GLU A 172 -9.09 -13.70 11.73
C GLU A 172 -7.95 -13.14 12.61
N TRP A 173 -7.54 -11.90 12.37
CA TRP A 173 -6.55 -11.22 13.19
C TRP A 173 -7.08 -10.94 14.60
N GLU A 174 -8.33 -10.50 14.74
CA GLU A 174 -9.02 -10.33 16.02
C GLU A 174 -9.15 -11.65 16.78
N ARG A 175 -9.47 -12.76 16.08
CA ARG A 175 -9.50 -14.10 16.66
C ARG A 175 -8.15 -14.49 17.27
N LEU A 176 -7.05 -14.16 16.60
CA LEU A 176 -5.69 -14.49 17.04
C LEU A 176 -5.13 -13.52 18.09
N ASN A 177 -5.66 -12.29 18.14
CA ASN A 177 -5.19 -11.23 19.03
C ASN A 177 -6.34 -10.44 19.68
N PRO A 178 -7.18 -11.09 20.52
CA PRO A 178 -8.38 -10.48 21.08
C PRO A 178 -8.08 -9.31 22.05
N ALA A 179 -6.88 -9.25 22.62
CA ALA A 179 -6.47 -8.21 23.58
C ALA A 179 -6.30 -6.82 22.96
N GLN A 180 -6.27 -6.69 21.62
CA GLN A 180 -6.21 -5.40 20.92
C GLN A 180 -7.55 -4.99 20.28
N GLY A 181 -8.58 -5.83 20.33
CA GLY A 181 -9.93 -5.54 19.82
C GLY A 181 -10.84 -4.79 20.80
N GLY A 182 -10.31 -4.35 21.95
CA GLY A 182 -11.07 -3.81 23.07
C GLY A 182 -10.69 -2.38 23.51
N THR A 183 -10.77 -1.39 22.63
CA THR A 183 -10.95 0.02 23.07
C THR A 183 -11.95 0.73 22.17
N GLY A 184 -13.17 0.22 22.17
CA GLY A 184 -14.39 0.93 21.78
C GLY A 184 -15.35 1.01 22.96
N ASN A 185 -14.90 1.52 24.11
CA ASN A 185 -15.80 1.89 25.21
C ASN A 185 -15.69 3.39 25.48
N LEU A 186 -16.30 4.19 24.61
CA LEU A 186 -16.82 5.50 24.97
C LEU A 186 -18.31 5.34 25.22
N GLY A 187 -18.70 5.28 26.49
CA GLY A 187 -20.04 5.67 26.91
C GLY A 187 -20.88 4.58 27.58
N GLY A 188 -20.99 4.67 28.90
CA GLY A 188 -22.26 4.49 29.57
C GLY A 188 -22.33 3.33 30.55
N GLN A 189 -21.99 3.60 31.82
CA GLN A 189 -22.77 2.99 32.89
C GLN A 189 -23.04 4.02 33.99
N LYS A 190 -24.34 4.24 34.18
CA LYS A 190 -24.99 5.06 35.20
C LYS A 190 -24.59 4.59 36.59
N ASN A 191 -24.29 5.54 37.48
CA ASN A 191 -25.04 5.79 38.71
C ASN A 191 -24.73 7.19 39.20
#